data_AF-A0A2D5ZTV8-F1
#
_entry.id   AF-A0A2D5ZTV8-F1
#
_cell.length_a   1.000
_cell.length_b   1.000
_cell.length_c   1.000
_cell.angle_alpha   90.00
_cell.angle_beta   90.00
_cell.angle_gamma   90.00
#
_symmetry.space_group_name_H-M   'P 1'
#
loop_
_entity.id
_entity.type
_entity.pdbx_description
1 polymer ?
#
loop_
_entity_poly.entity_id
_entity_poly.type
_entity_poly.pdbx_seq_one_letter_code
_entity_poly.pdbx_strand_id
1 'polypeptide(L)'
;MSDLFFVFKMTIMTFIIVIIMQVKFGASTVEQQTMNWVRTSNVVAPLHEVAQGAMVFLRQGFRQLTGSVSSKAGSLLDSENVPGKRHLRFQMDRSEAFLREQAERLKQQVQDQEASSSQ
;
A
#
# COMPACT_ATOMS: atom_id res chain seq x y z
N MET A 1 15.42 -31.41 -26.23
CA MET A 1 16.79 -31.08 -26.66
C MET A 1 16.87 -29.77 -27.45
N SER A 2 15.82 -29.36 -28.19
CA SER A 2 15.76 -28.09 -28.93
C SER A 2 16.02 -26.84 -28.08
N ASP A 3 15.49 -26.82 -26.85
CA ASP A 3 15.47 -25.61 -26.03
C ASP A 3 16.86 -25.28 -25.48
N LEU A 4 17.65 -26.31 -25.17
CA LEU A 4 19.04 -26.15 -24.74
C LEU A 4 19.90 -25.57 -25.88
N PHE A 5 19.68 -26.03 -27.12
CA PHE A 5 20.35 -25.47 -28.30
C PHE A 5 19.92 -24.03 -28.60
N PHE A 6 18.64 -23.70 -28.38
CA PHE A 6 18.14 -22.34 -28.52
C PHE A 6 18.79 -21.38 -27.52
N VAL A 7 18.84 -21.77 -26.24
CA VAL A 7 19.49 -20.98 -25.20
C VAL A 7 20.98 -20.79 -25.51
N PHE A 8 21.68 -21.85 -25.92
CA PHE A 8 23.10 -21.76 -26.27
C PHE A 8 23.36 -20.80 -27.45
N LYS A 9 22.52 -20.86 -28.50
CA LYS A 9 22.59 -19.94 -29.64
C LYS A 9 22.34 -18.49 -29.22
N MET A 10 21.36 -18.26 -28.35
CA MET A 10 21.07 -16.92 -27.81
C MET A 10 22.21 -16.38 -26.94
N THR A 11 22.84 -17.23 -26.12
CA THR A 11 24.00 -16.84 -25.31
C THR A 11 25.18 -16.47 -26.19
N ILE A 12 25.50 -17.26 -27.22
CA ILE A 12 26.56 -16.94 -28.17
C ILE A 12 26.25 -15.62 -28.89
N MET A 13 25.02 -15.43 -29.36
CA MET A 13 24.65 -14.19 -30.05
C MET A 13 24.79 -12.97 -29.13
N THR A 14 24.34 -13.08 -27.88
CA THR A 14 24.47 -12.03 -26.87
C THR A 14 25.94 -11.71 -26.60
N PHE A 15 26.79 -12.74 -26.49
CA PHE A 15 28.23 -12.57 -26.27
C PHE A 15 28.92 -11.86 -27.45
N ILE A 16 28.56 -12.20 -28.69
CA ILE A 16 29.06 -11.53 -29.89
C ILE A 16 28.66 -10.04 -29.88
N ILE A 17 27.41 -9.72 -29.54
CA ILE A 17 26.93 -8.33 -29.44
C ILE A 17 27.74 -7.56 -28.40
N VAL A 18 27.96 -8.15 -27.22
CA VAL A 18 28.76 -7.53 -26.15
C VAL A 18 30.18 -7.28 -26.61
N ILE A 19 30.83 -8.23 -27.29
CA ILE A 19 32.18 -8.04 -27.83
C ILE A 19 32.21 -6.86 -28.81
N ILE A 20 31.27 -6.81 -29.76
CA ILE A 20 31.19 -5.73 -30.76
C ILE A 20 31.02 -4.37 -30.07
N MET A 21 30.19 -4.30 -29.02
CA MET A 21 29.95 -3.08 -28.26
C MET A 21 31.19 -2.56 -27.51
N GLN A 22 32.07 -3.48 -27.10
CA GLN A 22 33.35 -3.18 -26.45
C GLN A 22 34.48 -2.83 -27.43
N VAL A 23 34.29 -3.07 -28.74
CA VAL A 23 35.28 -2.67 -29.76
C VAL A 23 35.43 -1.13 -29.72
N LYS A 24 36.66 -0.68 -29.53
CA LYS A 24 37.02 0.75 -29.52
C LYS A 24 37.25 1.21 -30.95
N PHE A 25 36.52 2.23 -31.39
CA PHE A 25 36.80 2.96 -32.62
C PHE A 25 37.38 4.33 -32.23
N GLY A 26 38.70 4.49 -32.38
CA GLY A 26 39.40 5.71 -31.97
C GLY A 26 39.52 5.83 -30.44
N ALA A 27 39.13 6.97 -29.87
CA ALA A 27 39.27 7.27 -28.43
C ALA A 27 38.07 6.80 -27.57
N SER A 28 36.96 6.37 -28.17
CA SER A 28 35.73 5.95 -27.46
C SER A 28 35.26 4.55 -27.89
N THR A 29 34.60 3.83 -26.99
CA THR A 29 33.88 2.58 -27.33
C THR A 29 32.61 2.90 -28.12
N VAL A 30 32.12 1.93 -28.92
CA VAL A 30 30.82 2.05 -29.60
C VAL A 30 29.69 2.28 -28.58
N GLU A 31 29.79 1.65 -27.41
CA GLU A 31 28.92 1.92 -26.27
C GLU A 31 28.91 3.39 -25.86
N GLN A 32 30.09 3.99 -25.67
CA GLN A 32 30.20 5.38 -25.24
C GLN A 32 29.69 6.35 -26.32
N GLN A 33 29.93 6.03 -27.59
CA GLN A 33 29.42 6.81 -28.72
C GLN A 33 27.89 6.69 -28.83
N THR A 34 27.34 5.50 -28.64
CA THR A 34 25.88 5.25 -28.62
C THR A 34 25.23 5.94 -27.42
N MET A 35 25.84 5.88 -26.24
CA MET A 35 25.35 6.56 -25.05
C MET A 35 25.37 8.08 -25.22
N ASN A 36 26.43 8.62 -25.83
CA ASN A 36 26.50 10.03 -26.19
C ASN A 36 25.44 10.39 -27.23
N TRP A 37 25.23 9.56 -28.26
CA TRP A 37 24.19 9.79 -29.26
C TRP A 37 22.78 9.76 -28.65
N VAL A 38 22.48 8.79 -27.78
CA VAL A 38 21.21 8.73 -27.06
C VAL A 38 21.03 9.99 -26.20
N ARG A 39 22.04 10.37 -25.41
CA ARG A 39 21.98 11.57 -24.55
C ARG A 39 21.89 12.88 -25.32
N THR A 40 22.49 12.97 -26.51
CA THR A 40 22.47 14.17 -27.36
C THR A 40 21.30 14.20 -28.34
N SER A 41 20.61 13.08 -28.53
CA SER A 41 19.44 13.01 -29.41
C SER A 41 18.29 13.82 -28.81
N ASN A 42 17.77 14.77 -29.59
CA ASN A 42 16.61 15.62 -29.26
C ASN A 42 15.32 14.85 -28.92
N VAL A 43 15.32 13.53 -29.03
CA VAL A 43 14.20 12.65 -28.66
C VAL A 43 14.20 12.34 -27.15
N VAL A 44 15.35 12.38 -26.48
CA VAL A 44 15.45 12.09 -25.04
C VAL A 44 15.01 13.27 -24.18
N ALA A 45 15.22 14.50 -24.65
CA ALA A 45 14.75 15.71 -23.95
C ALA A 45 13.24 15.70 -23.65
N PRO A 46 12.33 15.49 -24.63
CA PRO A 46 10.89 15.48 -24.36
C PRO A 46 10.47 14.28 -23.51
N LEU A 47 11.14 13.13 -23.63
CA LEU A 47 10.86 11.97 -22.76
C LEU A 47 11.21 12.25 -21.29
N HIS A 48 12.31 12.96 -21.05
CA HIS A 48 12.71 13.34 -19.71
C HIS A 48 11.76 14.39 -19.10
N GLU A 49 11.28 15.34 -19.91
CA GLU A 49 10.27 16.33 -19.51
C GLU A 49 8.92 15.66 -19.18
N VAL A 50 8.48 14.70 -20.00
CA VAL A 50 7.26 13.91 -19.73
C VAL A 50 7.39 13.09 -18.46
N ALA A 51 8.54 12.44 -18.25
CA ALA A 51 8.79 11.66 -17.02
C ALA A 51 8.82 12.55 -15.76
N GLN A 52 9.43 13.73 -15.85
CA GLN A 52 9.42 14.72 -14.76
C GLN A 52 8.01 15.24 -14.49
N GLY A 53 7.25 15.57 -15.54
CA GLY A 53 5.85 15.99 -15.43
C GLY A 53 4.96 14.92 -14.78
N ALA A 54 5.13 13.65 -15.17
CA ALA A 54 4.41 12.52 -14.60
C ALA A 54 4.72 12.33 -13.11
N MET A 55 5.98 12.45 -12.70
CA MET A 55 6.38 12.36 -11.28
C MET A 55 5.80 13.50 -10.44
N VAL A 56 5.75 14.72 -10.98
CA VAL A 56 5.12 15.86 -10.30
C VAL A 56 3.62 15.63 -10.16
N PHE A 57 2.95 15.15 -11.21
CA PHE A 57 1.52 14.84 -11.19
C PHE A 57 1.19 13.74 -10.17
N LEU A 58 1.94 12.64 -10.16
CA LEU A 58 1.80 11.56 -9.19
C LEU A 58 1.99 12.05 -7.75
N ARG A 59 3.01 12.89 -7.52
CA ARG A 59 3.28 13.46 -6.19
C ARG A 59 2.13 14.38 -5.73
N GLN A 60 1.57 15.18 -6.63
CA GLN A 60 0.43 16.05 -6.32
C GLN A 60 -0.84 15.22 -6.04
N GLY A 61 -1.13 14.23 -6.87
CA GLY A 61 -2.26 13.30 -6.66
C GLY A 61 -2.14 12.55 -5.33
N PHE A 62 -0.95 12.03 -5.01
CA PHE A 62 -0.70 11.36 -3.74
C PHE A 62 -0.88 12.28 -2.53
N ARG A 63 -0.38 13.53 -2.59
CA ARG A 63 -0.61 14.53 -1.55
C ARG A 63 -2.08 14.89 -1.37
N GLN A 64 -2.83 14.98 -2.46
CA GLN A 64 -4.26 15.31 -2.39
C GLN A 64 -5.08 14.16 -1.80
N LEU A 65 -4.76 12.91 -2.16
CA LEU A 65 -5.38 11.72 -1.60
C LEU A 65 -5.05 11.56 -0.11
N THR A 66 -3.77 11.64 0.26
CA THR A 66 -3.33 11.55 1.67
C THR A 66 -3.86 12.71 2.52
N GLY A 67 -3.89 13.93 2.00
CA GLY A 67 -4.50 15.08 2.69
C GLY A 67 -6.01 14.94 2.88
N SER A 68 -6.72 14.33 1.92
CA SER A 68 -8.16 14.08 2.02
C SER A 68 -8.49 12.95 3.00
N VAL A 69 -7.65 11.92 3.09
CA VAL A 69 -7.81 10.82 4.05
C VAL A 69 -7.42 11.28 5.45
N SER A 70 -6.31 12.01 5.59
CA SER A 70 -5.82 12.54 6.86
C SER A 70 -6.73 13.61 7.44
N SER A 71 -7.35 14.47 6.62
CA SER A 71 -8.32 15.46 7.11
C SER A 71 -9.61 14.80 7.63
N LYS A 72 -10.10 13.75 6.95
CA LYS A 72 -11.26 12.98 7.44
C LYS A 72 -10.93 12.22 8.72
N ALA A 73 -9.80 11.51 8.77
CA ALA A 73 -9.37 10.79 9.97
C ALA A 73 -9.03 11.72 11.16
N GLY A 74 -8.36 12.84 10.88
CA GLY A 74 -8.03 13.87 11.86
C GLY A 74 -9.27 14.54 12.42
N SER A 75 -10.25 14.90 11.57
CA SER A 75 -11.51 15.49 12.05
C SER A 75 -12.34 14.53 12.93
N LEU A 76 -12.26 13.22 12.68
CA LEU A 76 -12.90 12.21 13.53
C LEU A 76 -12.19 12.08 14.88
N LEU A 77 -10.86 12.00 14.89
CA LEU A 77 -10.06 11.91 16.13
C LEU A 77 -10.10 13.19 16.96
N ASP A 78 -10.02 14.35 16.32
CA ASP A 78 -10.14 15.65 17.00
C ASP A 78 -11.54 15.82 17.61
N SER A 79 -12.59 15.31 16.95
CA SER A 79 -13.95 15.33 17.49
C SER A 79 -14.16 14.40 18.70
N GLU A 80 -13.32 13.37 18.88
CA GLU A 80 -13.34 12.49 20.06
C GLU A 80 -12.60 13.07 21.27
N ASN A 81 -11.66 13.99 21.04
CA ASN A 81 -10.84 14.59 22.08
C ASN A 81 -11.41 15.90 22.66
N VAL A 82 -12.52 16.41 22.12
CA VAL A 82 -13.22 17.58 22.69
C VAL A 82 -14.09 17.14 23.88
N PRO A 83 -13.87 17.68 25.10
CA PRO A 83 -14.68 17.36 26.26
C PRO A 83 -16.13 17.85 26.05
N GLY A 84 -17.10 16.94 26.15
CA GLY A 84 -18.54 17.25 26.09
C GLY A 84 -19.34 16.63 24.92
N LYS A 85 -18.69 15.99 23.92
CA LYS A 85 -19.37 15.31 22.80
C LYS A 85 -19.05 13.81 22.66
N ARG A 86 -18.40 13.20 23.66
CA ARG A 86 -18.07 11.77 23.67
C ARG A 86 -19.35 10.92 23.62
N HIS A 87 -19.64 10.34 22.46
CA HIS A 87 -20.59 9.24 22.35
C HIS A 87 -19.94 7.98 22.94
N LEU A 88 -20.02 7.80 24.25
CA LEU A 88 -19.56 6.61 24.96
C LEU A 88 -20.49 5.41 24.67
N ARG A 89 -20.55 4.96 23.41
CA ARG A 89 -21.31 3.75 23.05
C ARG A 89 -20.75 2.49 23.72
N PHE A 90 -19.45 2.44 23.96
CA PHE A 90 -18.78 1.22 24.44
C PHE A 90 -19.00 0.87 25.93
N GLN A 91 -19.47 1.81 26.76
CA GLN A 91 -19.70 1.54 28.19
C GLN A 91 -21.13 1.19 28.54
N MET A 92 -22.14 1.69 27.81
CA MET A 92 -23.55 1.40 28.14
C MET A 92 -23.96 -0.02 27.74
N ASP A 93 -23.50 -0.54 26.59
CA ASP A 93 -23.90 -1.87 26.12
C ASP A 93 -23.41 -3.00 27.06
N ARG A 94 -22.27 -2.80 27.76
CA ARG A 94 -21.81 -3.76 28.78
C ARG A 94 -22.68 -3.77 30.04
N SER A 95 -23.29 -2.63 30.38
CA SER A 95 -24.14 -2.53 31.58
C SER A 95 -25.48 -3.23 31.38
N GLU A 96 -26.09 -3.13 30.20
CA GLU A 96 -27.36 -3.81 29.91
C GLU A 96 -27.21 -5.33 29.88
N ALA A 97 -26.11 -5.84 29.29
CA ALA A 97 -25.82 -7.27 29.29
C ALA A 97 -25.66 -7.83 30.72
N PHE A 98 -24.95 -7.08 31.59
CA PHE A 98 -24.75 -7.48 32.98
C PHE A 98 -26.04 -7.42 33.82
N LEU A 99 -26.89 -6.41 33.59
CA LEU A 99 -28.18 -6.29 34.27
C LEU A 99 -29.16 -7.39 33.86
N ARG A 100 -29.15 -7.81 32.59
CA ARG A 100 -29.95 -8.96 32.12
C ARG A 100 -29.50 -10.26 32.76
N GLU A 101 -28.18 -10.50 32.83
CA GLU A 101 -27.65 -11.72 33.44
C GLU A 101 -28.00 -11.82 34.94
N GLN A 102 -27.94 -10.70 35.67
CA GLN A 102 -28.40 -10.68 37.07
C GLN A 102 -29.89 -10.94 37.22
N ALA A 103 -30.72 -10.37 36.33
CA ALA A 103 -32.16 -10.57 36.37
C ALA A 103 -32.56 -12.03 36.11
N GLU A 104 -31.84 -12.74 35.24
CA GLU A 104 -32.07 -14.16 34.97
C GLU A 104 -31.66 -15.05 36.16
N ARG A 105 -30.53 -14.77 36.79
CA ARG A 105 -30.09 -15.50 38.01
C ARG A 105 -31.07 -15.34 39.16
N LEU A 106 -31.60 -14.13 39.36
CA LEU A 106 -32.62 -13.87 40.39
C LEU A 106 -33.91 -14.66 40.12
N LYS A 107 -34.36 -14.74 38.87
CA LYS A 107 -35.54 -15.54 38.51
C LYS A 107 -35.34 -17.04 38.78
N GLN A 108 -34.15 -17.57 38.48
CA GLN A 108 -33.82 -18.96 38.79
C GLN A 108 -33.84 -19.22 40.30
N GLN A 109 -33.23 -18.34 41.11
CA GLN A 109 -33.24 -18.49 42.56
C GLN A 109 -34.65 -18.45 43.16
N VAL A 110 -35.55 -17.62 42.64
CA VAL A 110 -36.95 -17.57 43.10
C VAL A 110 -37.68 -18.86 42.73
N GLN A 111 -37.49 -19.38 41.51
CA GLN A 111 -38.08 -20.67 41.11
C GLN A 111 -37.57 -21.84 41.95
N ASP A 112 -36.27 -21.86 42.25
CA ASP A 112 -35.67 -22.91 43.10
C ASP A 112 -36.17 -22.83 44.55
N GLN A 113 -36.44 -21.60 45.06
CA GLN A 113 -37.08 -21.40 46.37
C GLN A 113 -38.55 -21.82 46.39
N GLU A 114 -39.33 -21.51 45.35
CA GLU A 114 -40.72 -21.93 45.23
C GLU A 114 -40.82 -23.47 45.12
N ALA A 115 -39.93 -24.10 44.35
CA ALA A 115 -39.85 -25.56 44.21
C ALA A 115 -39.45 -26.27 45.51
N SER A 116 -38.57 -25.67 46.32
CA SER A 116 -38.18 -26.21 47.63
C SER A 116 -39.19 -25.95 48.75
N SER A 117 -40.06 -24.93 48.61
CA SER A 117 -41.15 -24.65 49.54
C SER A 117 -42.43 -25.48 49.30
N SER A 118 -42.47 -26.23 48.19
CA SER A 118 -43.62 -27.05 47.75
C SER A 118 -43.47 -28.55 48.07
N GLN A 119 -42.40 -28.93 48.78
CA GLN A 119 -42.19 -30.28 49.34
C GLN A 119 -42.32 -30.24 50.87
#